data_AF-R6L1C7-F1
#
_entry.id   AF-R6L1C7-F1
#
_cell.length_a   1.000
_cell.length_b   1.000
_cell.length_c   1.000
_cell.angle_alpha   90.00
_cell.angle_beta   90.00
_cell.angle_gamma   90.00
#
_symmetry.space_group_name_H-M   'P 1'
#
loop_
_entity.id
_entity.type
_entity.pdbx_description
1 polymer ?
#
loop_
_entity_poly.entity_id
_entity_poly.type
_entity_poly.pdbx_seq_one_letter_code
_entity_poly.pdbx_strand_id
1 'polypeptide(L)'
;MTKVVGVRFRQVGKIYFFAPGKYSVEVGQHVIVETARGVEYGYVVLGEREVEDSAVVQPLKAIIRIATPEDDAREARNREKEKEAYKICIEKIKKHNLSMKLIKVEYTFDNNKVLFYFTADGRIDFRELVKDLAAVFKTRIELRQIGVRDETKILGGIGSCGRPLCCATYMPEFVPVSIKMAKEQNLSLNPTKISGVCGRLMCCLKNEQETYEELNSHLPNVGDYVTTPEKLKGEVSSVNVLRQLVKVIVTLDGDEKEIREYPVAEIKFKPKRKNDRMNIDDKELKELEELERKEGKAHINDD
;
A
#
# COMPACT_ATOMS: atom_id res chain seq x y z
N MET A 1 -21.83 -14.95 -16.96
CA MET A 1 -21.70 -15.30 -15.52
C MET A 1 -20.74 -16.46 -15.42
N THR A 2 -19.63 -16.24 -14.74
CA THR A 2 -18.53 -17.20 -14.65
C THR A 2 -18.38 -17.64 -13.20
N LYS A 3 -18.23 -18.96 -12.97
CA LYS A 3 -17.90 -19.49 -11.64
C LYS A 3 -16.44 -19.23 -11.32
N VAL A 4 -16.19 -18.62 -10.18
CA VAL A 4 -14.84 -18.31 -9.69
C VAL A 4 -14.64 -18.76 -8.26
N VAL A 5 -13.39 -19.07 -7.93
CA VAL A 5 -12.90 -19.36 -6.58
C VAL A 5 -11.81 -18.36 -6.26
N GLY A 6 -11.86 -17.75 -5.08
CA GLY A 6 -10.86 -16.80 -4.62
C GLY A 6 -9.76 -17.50 -3.82
N VAL A 7 -8.57 -17.58 -4.41
CA VAL A 7 -7.39 -18.24 -3.85
C VAL A 7 -6.35 -17.21 -3.42
N ARG A 8 -5.74 -17.43 -2.26
CA ARG A 8 -4.66 -16.60 -1.71
C ARG A 8 -3.43 -17.45 -1.41
N PHE A 9 -2.26 -17.00 -1.88
CA PHE A 9 -0.99 -17.72 -1.74
C PHE A 9 -0.15 -17.30 -0.54
N ARG A 10 -0.46 -16.15 0.05
CA ARG A 10 0.24 -15.60 1.22
C ARG A 10 -0.79 -15.32 2.30
N GLN A 11 -0.40 -15.35 3.59
CA GLN A 11 -1.31 -14.99 4.69
C GLN A 11 -2.02 -13.66 4.43
N VAL A 12 -1.26 -12.68 3.91
CA VAL A 12 -1.80 -11.41 3.44
C VAL A 12 -1.36 -11.13 2.01
N GLY A 13 -2.32 -10.82 1.14
CA GLY A 13 -2.06 -10.58 -0.26
C GLY A 13 -3.33 -10.50 -1.09
N LYS A 14 -3.15 -10.24 -2.39
CA LYS A 14 -4.25 -10.22 -3.36
C LYS A 14 -4.93 -11.59 -3.39
N ILE A 15 -6.25 -11.56 -3.45
CA ILE A 15 -7.04 -12.74 -3.78
C ILE A 15 -7.04 -12.83 -5.30
N TYR A 16 -6.59 -13.96 -5.82
CA TYR A 16 -6.64 -14.26 -7.24
C TYR A 16 -7.84 -15.14 -7.52
N PHE A 17 -8.56 -14.84 -8.60
CA PHE A 17 -9.71 -15.63 -9.02
C PHE A 17 -9.25 -16.72 -9.98
N PHE A 18 -9.71 -17.95 -9.73
CA PHE A 18 -9.47 -19.12 -10.56
C PHE A 18 -10.79 -19.79 -10.91
N ALA A 19 -10.83 -20.51 -12.03
CA ALA A 19 -11.98 -21.33 -12.39
C ALA A 19 -11.94 -22.66 -11.59
N PRO A 20 -13.04 -23.05 -10.92
CA PRO A 20 -13.10 -24.31 -10.16
C PRO A 20 -12.98 -25.56 -11.04
N GLY A 21 -13.33 -25.44 -12.33
CA GLY A 21 -13.28 -26.56 -13.28
C GLY A 21 -14.26 -27.66 -12.88
N LYS A 22 -13.74 -28.84 -12.55
CA LYS A 22 -14.53 -30.02 -12.13
C LYS A 22 -14.56 -30.21 -10.61
N TYR A 23 -13.86 -29.38 -9.85
CA TYR A 23 -13.70 -29.55 -8.41
C TYR A 23 -14.72 -28.70 -7.67
N SER A 24 -15.39 -29.31 -6.68
CA SER A 24 -16.22 -28.59 -5.72
C SER A 24 -15.32 -28.08 -4.60
N VAL A 25 -15.05 -26.78 -4.56
CA VAL A 25 -14.05 -26.20 -3.64
C VAL A 25 -14.71 -25.38 -2.54
N GLU A 26 -14.43 -25.74 -1.29
CA GLU A 26 -14.97 -25.06 -0.10
C GLU A 26 -13.97 -24.07 0.50
N VAL A 27 -14.50 -23.07 1.22
CA VAL A 27 -13.69 -22.11 1.98
C VAL A 27 -12.87 -22.85 3.04
N GLY A 28 -11.59 -22.52 3.15
CA GLY A 28 -10.69 -23.13 4.13
C GLY A 28 -9.89 -24.31 3.60
N GLN A 29 -10.21 -24.81 2.40
CA GLN A 29 -9.41 -25.85 1.75
C GLN A 29 -8.15 -25.26 1.11
N HIS A 30 -7.17 -26.13 0.89
CA HIS A 30 -5.99 -25.81 0.09
C HIS A 30 -6.13 -26.41 -1.30
N VAL A 31 -5.62 -25.70 -2.30
CA VAL A 31 -5.72 -26.05 -3.71
C VAL A 31 -4.38 -25.85 -4.40
N ILE A 32 -4.14 -26.68 -5.40
CA ILE A 32 -2.97 -26.57 -6.27
C ILE A 32 -3.40 -25.89 -7.57
N VAL A 33 -2.71 -24.82 -7.92
CA VAL A 33 -3.00 -24.02 -9.11
C VAL A 33 -1.72 -23.69 -9.87
N GLU A 34 -1.84 -23.49 -11.17
CA GLU A 34 -0.73 -23.06 -12.01
C GLU A 34 -0.77 -21.54 -12.19
N THR A 35 0.26 -20.82 -11.76
CA THR A 35 0.39 -19.38 -11.98
C THR A 35 1.47 -19.10 -13.01
N ALA A 36 1.79 -17.83 -13.26
CA ALA A 36 2.92 -17.48 -14.12
C ALA A 36 4.28 -17.90 -13.52
N ARG A 37 4.33 -18.17 -12.20
CA ARG A 37 5.55 -18.52 -11.47
C ARG A 37 5.82 -20.02 -11.47
N GLY A 38 4.77 -20.82 -11.67
CA GLY A 38 4.80 -22.28 -11.66
C GLY A 38 3.59 -22.84 -10.92
N VAL A 39 3.72 -24.05 -10.42
CA VAL A 39 2.72 -24.67 -9.55
C VAL A 39 2.82 -24.05 -8.15
N GLU A 40 1.71 -23.57 -7.61
CA GLU A 40 1.63 -22.94 -6.29
C GLU A 40 0.56 -23.60 -5.42
N TYR A 41 0.83 -23.61 -4.12
CA TYR A 41 -0.09 -24.06 -3.07
C TYR A 41 -0.87 -22.87 -2.55
N GLY A 42 -2.17 -22.86 -2.78
CA GLY A 42 -3.07 -21.75 -2.46
C GLY A 42 -4.09 -22.12 -1.39
N TYR A 43 -4.50 -21.13 -0.60
CA TYR A 43 -5.57 -21.25 0.38
C TYR A 43 -6.85 -20.61 -0.15
N VAL A 44 -7.98 -21.29 -0.02
CA VAL A 44 -9.28 -20.82 -0.51
C VAL A 44 -9.90 -19.88 0.52
N VAL A 45 -9.98 -18.60 0.17
CA VAL A 45 -10.58 -17.55 1.01
C VAL A 45 -12.04 -17.32 0.62
N LEU A 46 -12.35 -17.43 -0.67
CA LEU A 46 -13.71 -17.33 -1.19
C LEU A 46 -14.03 -18.61 -1.95
N GLY A 47 -15.06 -19.32 -1.51
CA GLY A 47 -15.58 -20.50 -2.20
C GLY A 47 -16.23 -20.12 -3.53
N GLU A 48 -16.89 -21.10 -4.15
CA GLU A 48 -17.53 -20.91 -5.46
C GLU A 48 -18.57 -19.77 -5.45
N ARG A 49 -18.37 -18.80 -6.33
CA ARG A 49 -19.34 -17.72 -6.60
C ARG A 49 -19.48 -17.49 -8.09
N GLU A 50 -20.68 -17.13 -8.50
CA GLU A 50 -20.93 -16.62 -9.84
C GLU A 50 -20.73 -15.11 -9.85
N VAL A 51 -19.91 -14.65 -10.79
CA VAL A 51 -19.62 -13.23 -11.00
C VAL A 51 -19.91 -12.86 -12.45
N GLU A 52 -20.31 -11.61 -12.64
CA GLU A 52 -20.43 -10.97 -13.95
C GLU A 52 -19.08 -11.05 -14.70
N ASP A 53 -19.13 -11.33 -15.99
CA ASP A 53 -17.91 -11.58 -16.77
C ASP A 53 -17.04 -10.31 -16.92
N SER A 54 -17.66 -9.13 -16.76
CA SER A 54 -16.98 -7.83 -16.74
C SER A 54 -16.15 -7.56 -15.48
N ALA A 55 -16.44 -8.26 -14.37
CA ALA A 55 -15.73 -8.11 -13.10
C ALA A 55 -14.45 -8.95 -13.02
N VAL A 56 -14.16 -9.77 -14.04
CA VAL A 56 -13.07 -10.74 -14.02
C VAL A 56 -12.14 -10.56 -15.21
N VAL A 57 -10.84 -10.48 -14.94
CA VAL A 57 -9.81 -10.43 -15.98
C VAL A 57 -9.64 -11.84 -16.58
N GLN A 58 -10.12 -12.04 -17.81
CA GLN A 58 -9.93 -13.26 -18.56
C GLN A 58 -8.56 -13.29 -19.27
N PRO A 59 -7.96 -14.47 -19.51
CA PRO A 59 -8.46 -15.81 -19.20
C PRO A 59 -8.20 -16.22 -17.74
N LEU A 60 -9.21 -16.82 -17.11
CA LEU A 60 -9.05 -17.47 -15.81
C LEU A 60 -8.29 -18.78 -15.97
N LYS A 61 -7.23 -18.95 -15.19
CA LYS A 61 -6.60 -20.25 -15.05
C LYS A 61 -7.47 -21.18 -14.21
N ALA A 62 -7.44 -22.48 -14.50
CA ALA A 62 -8.20 -23.48 -13.76
C ALA A 62 -7.42 -23.99 -12.54
N ILE A 63 -8.16 -24.42 -11.51
CA ILE A 63 -7.61 -25.20 -10.41
C ILE A 63 -7.17 -26.56 -10.93
N ILE A 64 -5.94 -26.98 -10.60
CA ILE A 64 -5.42 -28.29 -11.02
C ILE A 64 -6.09 -29.39 -10.19
N ARG A 65 -6.11 -29.22 -8.86
CA ARG A 65 -6.72 -30.15 -7.90
C ARG A 65 -6.81 -29.56 -6.49
N ILE A 66 -7.60 -30.22 -5.63
CA ILE A 66 -7.59 -30.00 -4.18
C ILE A 66 -6.30 -30.60 -3.60
N ALA A 67 -5.69 -29.91 -2.63
CA ALA A 67 -4.48 -30.37 -1.97
C ALA A 67 -4.75 -31.61 -1.12
N THR A 68 -3.80 -32.55 -1.11
CA THR A 68 -3.82 -33.75 -0.28
C THR A 68 -2.98 -33.54 0.99
N PRO A 69 -3.13 -34.41 2.01
CA PRO A 69 -2.26 -34.35 3.18
C PRO A 69 -0.75 -34.46 2.87
N GLU A 70 -0.40 -35.12 1.75
CA GLU A 70 0.99 -35.18 1.26
C GLU A 70 1.48 -33.81 0.74
N ASP A 71 0.59 -33.03 0.12
CA ASP A 71 0.89 -31.67 -0.33
C ASP A 71 1.11 -30.74 0.86
N ASP A 72 0.30 -30.85 1.91
CA ASP A 72 0.46 -30.09 3.15
C ASP A 72 1.80 -30.40 3.81
N ALA A 73 2.17 -31.69 3.87
CA ALA A 73 3.47 -32.13 4.38
C ALA A 73 4.64 -31.69 3.48
N ARG A 74 4.42 -31.58 2.17
CA ARG A 74 5.41 -31.02 1.23
C ARG A 74 5.62 -29.52 1.48
N GLU A 75 4.54 -28.76 1.62
CA GLU A 75 4.59 -27.33 1.93
C GLU A 75 5.29 -27.07 3.27
N ALA A 76 5.02 -27.88 4.31
CA ALA A 76 5.70 -27.81 5.59
C ALA A 76 7.23 -28.04 5.45
N ARG A 77 7.64 -29.07 4.69
CA ARG A 77 9.06 -29.33 4.40
C ARG A 77 9.71 -28.21 3.58
N ASN A 78 8.99 -27.61 2.65
CA ASN A 78 9.49 -26.47 1.87
C ASN A 78 9.79 -25.28 2.80
N ARG A 79 8.90 -24.98 3.76
CA ARG A 79 9.13 -23.91 4.75
C ARG A 79 10.35 -24.16 5.65
N GLU A 80 10.67 -25.41 5.95
CA GLU A 80 11.90 -25.75 6.67
C GLU A 80 13.15 -25.48 5.81
N LYS A 81 13.12 -25.91 4.54
CA LYS A 81 14.19 -25.64 3.57
C LYS A 81 14.38 -24.15 3.33
N GLU A 82 13.31 -23.35 3.32
CA GLU A 82 13.40 -21.89 3.22
C GLU A 82 14.20 -21.27 4.37
N LYS A 83 14.00 -21.74 5.61
CA LYS A 83 14.73 -21.27 6.79
C LYS A 83 16.22 -21.61 6.69
N GLU A 84 16.55 -22.80 6.23
CA GLU A 84 17.93 -23.22 6.00
C GLU A 84 18.58 -22.41 4.87
N ALA A 85 17.86 -22.27 3.74
CA ALA A 85 18.34 -21.52 2.59
C ALA A 85 18.57 -20.04 2.91
N TYR A 86 17.73 -19.45 3.75
CA TYR A 86 17.91 -18.09 4.26
C TYR A 86 19.23 -17.93 5.02
N LYS A 87 19.54 -18.86 5.94
CA LYS A 87 20.80 -18.83 6.72
C LYS A 87 22.03 -18.94 5.82
N ILE A 88 22.04 -19.93 4.93
CA ILE A 88 23.14 -20.16 3.98
C ILE A 88 23.35 -18.93 3.09
N CYS A 89 22.27 -18.33 2.60
CA CYS A 89 22.36 -17.16 1.75
C CYS A 89 22.98 -15.96 2.49
N ILE A 90 22.61 -15.72 3.75
CA ILE A 90 23.25 -14.68 4.58
C ILE A 90 24.76 -14.91 4.72
N GLU A 91 25.18 -16.14 5.00
CA GLU A 91 26.61 -16.46 5.12
C GLU A 91 27.35 -16.22 3.81
N LYS A 92 26.75 -16.60 2.68
CA LYS A 92 27.32 -16.37 1.34
C LYS A 92 27.36 -14.88 0.99
N ILE A 93 26.33 -14.11 1.29
CA ILE A 93 26.31 -12.65 1.08
C ILE A 93 27.48 -11.99 1.82
N LYS A 94 27.71 -12.39 3.08
CA LYS A 94 28.86 -11.92 3.87
C LYS A 94 30.20 -12.34 3.25
N LYS A 95 30.33 -13.60 2.82
CA LYS A 95 31.55 -14.12 2.19
C LYS A 95 31.91 -13.36 0.90
N HIS A 96 30.92 -12.99 0.11
CA HIS A 96 31.09 -12.23 -1.14
C HIS A 96 31.13 -10.71 -0.92
N ASN A 97 31.00 -10.23 0.33
CA ASN A 97 30.99 -8.82 0.72
C ASN A 97 30.01 -7.96 -0.11
N LEU A 98 28.80 -8.49 -0.32
CA LEU A 98 27.77 -7.82 -1.12
C LEU A 98 26.93 -6.87 -0.25
N SER A 99 26.78 -5.62 -0.67
CA SER A 99 25.97 -4.59 0.00
C SER A 99 24.46 -4.78 -0.23
N MET A 100 23.92 -5.93 0.18
CA MET A 100 22.51 -6.28 0.04
C MET A 100 21.92 -6.82 1.33
N LYS A 101 20.61 -6.61 1.53
CA LYS A 101 19.86 -7.14 2.66
C LYS A 101 18.88 -8.21 2.18
N LEU A 102 19.08 -9.45 2.62
CA LEU A 102 18.13 -10.54 2.35
C LEU A 102 16.86 -10.34 3.18
N ILE A 103 15.70 -10.37 2.54
CA ILE A 103 14.40 -10.13 3.18
C ILE A 103 13.62 -11.43 3.37
N LYS A 104 13.55 -12.26 2.31
CA LYS A 104 12.79 -13.51 2.34
C LYS A 104 13.35 -14.52 1.35
N VAL A 105 13.22 -15.80 1.67
CA VAL A 105 13.43 -16.91 0.73
C VAL A 105 12.11 -17.66 0.57
N GLU A 106 11.75 -18.01 -0.66
CA GLU A 106 10.56 -18.81 -0.98
C GLU A 106 10.95 -19.95 -1.92
N TYR A 107 10.55 -21.18 -1.61
CA TYR A 107 10.59 -22.29 -2.56
C TYR A 107 9.28 -22.31 -3.36
N THR A 108 9.37 -22.62 -4.65
CA THR A 108 8.17 -22.99 -5.40
C THR A 108 7.62 -24.31 -4.85
N PHE A 109 6.30 -24.51 -4.92
CA PHE A 109 5.69 -25.72 -4.39
C PHE A 109 6.31 -26.99 -5.00
N ASP A 110 6.59 -26.95 -6.30
CA ASP A 110 7.25 -28.01 -7.06
C ASP A 110 8.75 -28.21 -6.74
N ASN A 111 9.37 -27.37 -5.91
CA ASN A 111 10.81 -27.32 -5.62
C ASN A 111 11.71 -27.11 -6.85
N ASN A 112 11.17 -26.65 -7.98
CA ASN A 112 11.96 -26.41 -9.18
C ASN A 112 12.74 -25.09 -9.14
N LYS A 113 12.30 -24.12 -8.33
CA LYS A 113 12.95 -22.82 -8.19
C LYS A 113 12.99 -22.36 -6.74
N VAL A 114 14.03 -21.61 -6.41
CA VAL A 114 14.17 -20.92 -5.13
C VAL A 114 14.30 -19.43 -5.39
N LEU A 115 13.40 -18.65 -4.80
CA LEU A 115 13.36 -17.20 -4.92
C LEU A 115 13.96 -16.55 -3.68
N PHE A 116 14.92 -15.66 -3.89
CA PHE A 116 15.58 -14.87 -2.86
C PHE A 116 15.20 -13.40 -3.05
N TYR A 117 14.41 -12.86 -2.13
CA TYR A 117 14.01 -11.45 -2.13
C TYR A 117 15.02 -10.63 -1.33
N PHE A 118 15.54 -9.56 -1.92
CA PHE A 118 16.52 -8.71 -1.25
C PHE A 118 16.27 -7.22 -1.55
N THR A 119 16.79 -6.35 -0.68
CA THR A 119 16.88 -4.90 -0.91
C THR A 119 18.33 -4.46 -1.03
N ALA A 120 18.55 -3.38 -1.79
CA ALA A 120 19.85 -2.80 -2.09
C ALA A 120 19.67 -1.38 -2.62
N ASP A 121 20.55 -0.46 -2.25
CA ASP A 121 20.52 0.95 -2.70
C ASP A 121 20.95 1.15 -4.15
N GLY A 122 21.61 0.16 -4.74
CA GLY A 122 22.14 0.24 -6.10
C GLY A 122 22.15 -1.09 -6.83
N ARG A 123 22.80 -1.10 -8.00
CA ARG A 123 23.06 -2.33 -8.75
C ARG A 123 24.16 -3.12 -8.05
N ILE A 124 23.94 -4.41 -7.89
CA ILE A 124 24.88 -5.34 -7.26
C ILE A 124 25.20 -6.42 -8.27
N ASP A 125 26.49 -6.73 -8.43
CA ASP A 125 26.90 -7.92 -9.17
C ASP A 125 26.86 -9.13 -8.24
N PHE A 126 25.82 -9.96 -8.42
CA PHE A 126 25.60 -11.17 -7.63
C PHE A 126 25.90 -12.46 -8.41
N ARG A 127 26.63 -12.39 -9.53
CA ARG A 127 26.91 -13.58 -10.37
C ARG A 127 27.61 -14.70 -9.61
N GLU A 128 28.63 -14.37 -8.82
CA GLU A 128 29.37 -15.34 -8.01
C GLU A 128 28.50 -15.93 -6.88
N LEU A 129 27.66 -15.10 -6.25
CA LEU A 129 26.67 -15.57 -5.28
C LEU A 129 25.71 -16.58 -5.90
N VAL A 130 25.19 -16.32 -7.11
CA VAL A 130 24.28 -17.25 -7.81
C VAL A 130 24.95 -18.60 -8.07
N LYS A 131 26.22 -18.60 -8.50
CA LYS A 131 26.98 -19.85 -8.70
C LYS A 131 27.10 -20.65 -7.41
N ASP A 132 27.46 -19.97 -6.32
CA ASP A 132 27.58 -20.60 -5.00
C ASP A 132 26.25 -21.17 -4.50
N LEU A 133 25.16 -20.42 -4.60
CA LEU A 133 23.84 -20.89 -4.20
C LEU A 133 23.36 -22.06 -5.08
N ALA A 134 23.59 -21.99 -6.40
CA ALA A 134 23.22 -23.06 -7.32
C ALA A 134 23.99 -24.36 -7.01
N ALA A 135 25.27 -24.26 -6.62
CA ALA A 135 26.07 -25.42 -6.21
C ALA A 135 25.53 -26.08 -4.93
N VAL A 136 25.02 -25.29 -3.98
CA VAL A 136 24.45 -25.80 -2.72
C VAL A 136 23.07 -26.42 -2.93
N PHE A 137 22.13 -25.68 -3.52
CA PHE A 137 20.72 -26.10 -3.57
C PHE A 137 20.39 -27.00 -4.76
N LYS A 138 21.29 -27.11 -5.76
CA LYS A 138 21.10 -27.90 -6.99
C LYS A 138 19.75 -27.66 -7.67
N THR A 139 19.25 -26.44 -7.54
CA THR A 139 17.92 -25.98 -7.98
C THR A 139 18.08 -24.64 -8.67
N ARG A 140 17.15 -24.26 -9.54
CA ARG A 140 17.21 -22.95 -10.22
C ARG A 140 17.05 -21.83 -9.19
N ILE A 141 18.05 -20.95 -9.13
CA ILE A 141 18.06 -19.80 -8.21
C ILE A 141 17.54 -18.56 -8.94
N GLU A 142 16.64 -17.82 -8.32
CA GLU A 142 16.16 -16.52 -8.78
C GLU A 142 16.34 -15.48 -7.68
N LEU A 143 17.16 -14.46 -7.95
CA LEU A 143 17.35 -13.32 -7.05
C LEU A 143 16.45 -12.18 -7.52
N ARG A 144 15.63 -11.65 -6.62
CA ARG A 144 14.70 -10.56 -6.91
C ARG A 144 14.93 -9.38 -5.98
N GLN A 145 15.33 -8.26 -6.57
CA GLN A 145 15.39 -6.97 -5.87
C GLN A 145 13.96 -6.46 -5.66
N ILE A 146 13.64 -6.07 -4.44
CA ILE A 146 12.38 -5.42 -4.08
C ILE A 146 12.65 -4.01 -3.53
N GLY A 147 11.66 -3.13 -3.61
CA GLY A 147 11.78 -1.79 -3.04
C GLY A 147 11.51 -1.77 -1.53
N VAL A 148 11.90 -0.67 -0.87
CA VAL A 148 11.71 -0.45 0.58
C VAL A 148 10.27 -0.68 1.05
N ARG A 149 9.27 -0.34 0.22
CA ARG A 149 7.85 -0.53 0.57
C ARG A 149 7.44 -2.00 0.55
N ASP A 150 7.93 -2.78 -0.40
CA ASP A 150 7.69 -4.22 -0.45
C ASP A 150 8.43 -4.95 0.68
N GLU A 151 9.61 -4.47 1.06
CA GLU A 151 10.33 -4.93 2.26
C GLU A 151 9.45 -4.75 3.51
N THR A 152 8.98 -3.54 3.76
CA THR A 152 8.10 -3.24 4.92
C THR A 152 6.81 -4.05 4.88
N LYS A 153 6.26 -4.30 3.69
CA LYS A 153 5.07 -5.15 3.51
C LYS A 153 5.32 -6.62 3.88
N ILE A 154 6.49 -7.16 3.52
CA ILE A 154 6.84 -8.55 3.82
C ILE A 154 7.16 -8.74 5.29
N LEU A 155 7.92 -7.81 5.88
CA LEU A 155 8.28 -7.86 7.30
C LEU A 155 7.07 -7.54 8.21
N GLY A 156 6.13 -6.73 7.73
CA GLY A 156 5.05 -6.22 8.54
C GLY A 156 5.54 -5.18 9.56
N GLY A 157 4.70 -4.88 10.55
CA GLY A 157 5.02 -3.92 11.60
C GLY A 157 3.80 -3.13 12.07
N ILE A 158 4.07 -2.10 12.87
CA ILE A 158 3.07 -1.18 13.42
C ILE A 158 3.33 0.21 12.84
N GLY A 159 2.28 0.85 12.31
CA GLY A 159 2.35 2.22 11.81
C GLY A 159 2.37 3.25 12.93
N SER A 160 2.64 4.50 12.58
CA SER A 160 2.58 5.65 13.51
C SER A 160 1.21 5.85 14.15
N CYS A 161 0.15 5.31 13.53
CA CYS A 161 -1.21 5.28 14.08
C CYS A 161 -1.45 4.18 15.14
N GLY A 162 -0.43 3.39 15.49
CA GLY A 162 -0.53 2.30 16.48
C GLY A 162 -1.21 1.02 15.96
N ARG A 163 -1.59 0.97 14.68
CA ARG A 163 -2.22 -0.20 14.03
C ARG A 163 -1.21 -0.98 13.18
N PRO A 164 -1.48 -2.27 12.88
CA PRO A 164 -0.68 -3.01 11.90
C PRO A 164 -0.65 -2.30 10.55
N LEU A 165 0.45 -2.44 9.80
CA LEU A 165 0.63 -1.75 8.53
C LEU A 165 -0.49 -2.09 7.52
N CYS A 166 -1.08 -1.06 6.92
CA CYS A 166 -2.15 -1.18 5.92
C CYS A 166 -1.70 -2.05 4.72
N CYS A 167 -0.45 -1.89 4.28
CA CYS A 167 0.11 -2.65 3.16
C CYS A 167 0.29 -4.14 3.44
N ALA A 168 0.42 -4.50 4.72
CA ALA A 168 0.56 -5.86 5.21
C ALA A 168 -0.76 -6.43 5.76
N THR A 169 -1.90 -5.72 5.58
CA THR A 169 -3.22 -6.15 6.08
C THR A 169 -4.28 -6.16 4.98
N TYR A 170 -4.74 -4.99 4.54
CA TYR A 170 -5.90 -4.87 3.64
C TYR A 170 -5.62 -4.10 2.35
N MET A 171 -4.52 -3.35 2.26
CA MET A 171 -4.16 -2.55 1.08
C MET A 171 -2.88 -3.08 0.41
N PRO A 172 -2.91 -4.30 -0.17
CA PRO A 172 -1.71 -4.91 -0.74
C PRO A 172 -1.28 -4.27 -2.07
N GLU A 173 -2.17 -3.51 -2.72
CA GLU A 173 -1.89 -2.79 -3.96
C GLU A 173 -1.49 -1.34 -3.68
N PHE A 174 -0.45 -0.91 -4.38
CA PHE A 174 0.06 0.45 -4.25
C PHE A 174 -0.51 1.31 -5.35
N VAL A 175 -1.29 2.30 -4.96
CA VAL A 175 -1.68 3.41 -5.81
C VAL A 175 -0.66 4.55 -5.60
N PRO A 176 -0.27 5.28 -6.66
CA PRO A 176 0.56 6.46 -6.51
C PRO A 176 -0.06 7.47 -5.54
N VAL A 177 0.78 8.03 -4.66
CA VAL A 177 0.41 9.04 -3.68
C VAL A 177 1.20 10.30 -4.00
N SER A 178 0.54 11.46 -3.95
CA SER A 178 1.16 12.77 -4.19
C SER A 178 1.07 13.65 -2.95
N ILE A 179 2.00 14.59 -2.79
CA ILE A 179 2.01 15.54 -1.66
C ILE A 179 0.76 16.43 -1.68
N LYS A 180 0.17 16.68 -2.85
CA LYS A 180 -1.12 17.38 -2.99
C LYS A 180 -2.22 16.76 -2.11
N MET A 181 -2.26 15.44 -1.98
CA MET A 181 -3.24 14.74 -1.13
C MET A 181 -3.04 15.09 0.35
N ALA A 182 -1.78 15.20 0.80
CA ALA A 182 -1.49 15.62 2.17
C ALA A 182 -1.93 17.06 2.43
N LYS A 183 -1.76 17.96 1.45
CA LYS A 183 -2.22 19.36 1.54
C LYS A 183 -3.75 19.45 1.62
N GLU A 184 -4.46 18.71 0.78
CA GLU A 184 -5.94 18.67 0.79
C GLU A 184 -6.53 18.08 2.08
N GLN A 185 -5.76 17.23 2.76
CA GLN A 185 -6.11 16.65 4.07
C GLN A 185 -5.68 17.53 5.24
N ASN A 186 -5.16 18.74 4.99
CA ASN A 186 -4.65 19.69 5.97
C ASN A 186 -3.56 19.09 6.88
N LEU A 187 -2.72 18.21 6.33
CA LEU A 187 -1.57 17.66 7.04
C LEU A 187 -0.34 18.57 6.89
N SER A 188 0.49 18.60 7.92
CA SER A 188 1.78 19.29 7.87
C SER A 188 2.68 18.63 6.82
N LEU A 189 3.29 19.43 5.94
CA LEU A 189 4.20 18.97 4.88
C LEU A 189 5.58 18.52 5.40
N ASN A 190 5.71 18.28 6.71
CA ASN A 190 6.93 17.71 7.29
C ASN A 190 7.03 16.21 6.92
N PRO A 191 8.14 15.76 6.29
CA PRO A 191 8.34 14.36 5.90
C PRO A 191 8.00 13.35 7.00
N THR A 192 8.42 13.61 8.25
CA THR A 192 8.15 12.71 9.39
C THR A 192 6.67 12.51 9.69
N LYS A 193 5.81 13.45 9.27
CA LYS A 193 4.35 13.41 9.47
C LYS A 193 3.59 12.81 8.29
N ILE A 194 4.15 12.84 7.08
CA ILE A 194 3.47 12.38 5.84
C ILE A 194 4.07 11.10 5.26
N SER A 195 5.27 10.71 5.69
CA SER A 195 5.91 9.46 5.31
C SER A 195 5.54 8.32 6.24
N GLY A 196 5.30 7.14 5.66
CA GLY A 196 5.08 5.92 6.40
C GLY A 196 6.39 5.28 6.86
N VAL A 197 6.29 4.18 7.60
CA VAL A 197 7.45 3.40 8.12
C VAL A 197 8.44 2.99 7.02
N CYS A 198 7.96 2.83 5.78
CA CYS A 198 8.79 2.52 4.62
C CYS A 198 9.60 3.72 4.06
N GLY A 199 9.56 4.89 4.69
CA GLY A 199 10.26 6.10 4.23
C GLY A 199 9.67 6.76 2.97
N ARG A 200 8.45 6.37 2.58
CA ARG A 200 7.69 6.96 1.46
C ARG A 200 6.36 7.49 1.96
N LEU A 201 5.75 8.43 1.23
CA LEU A 201 4.39 8.94 1.47
C LEU A 201 3.39 7.85 1.89
N MET A 202 2.60 8.16 2.92
CA MET A 202 1.61 7.25 3.48
C MET A 202 0.54 6.84 2.47
N CYS A 203 0.32 5.54 2.32
CA CYS A 203 -0.77 5.00 1.49
C CYS A 203 -2.17 5.40 1.99
N CYS A 204 -2.32 5.69 3.29
CA CYS A 204 -3.57 6.18 3.88
C CYS A 204 -4.06 7.48 3.23
N LEU A 205 -3.15 8.35 2.78
CA LEU A 205 -3.49 9.58 2.09
C LEU A 205 -4.38 9.28 0.88
N LYS A 206 -4.00 8.30 0.04
CA LYS A 206 -4.82 7.93 -1.10
C LYS A 206 -6.09 7.19 -0.70
N ASN A 207 -6.03 6.35 0.33
CA ASN A 207 -7.18 5.59 0.82
C ASN A 207 -8.32 6.50 1.30
N GLU A 208 -8.00 7.61 1.95
CA GLU A 208 -8.98 8.54 2.53
C GLU A 208 -9.35 9.68 1.57
N GLN A 209 -8.60 9.84 0.48
CA GLN A 209 -8.68 10.97 -0.43
C GLN A 209 -10.10 11.26 -0.96
N GLU A 210 -10.83 10.23 -1.39
CA GLU A 210 -12.17 10.40 -1.97
C GLU A 210 -13.14 11.03 -0.97
N THR A 211 -13.13 10.54 0.27
CA THR A 211 -13.91 11.11 1.37
C THR A 211 -13.52 12.56 1.65
N TYR A 212 -12.22 12.86 1.64
CA TYR A 212 -11.75 14.23 1.83
C TYR A 212 -12.15 15.16 0.69
N GLU A 213 -12.12 14.71 -0.56
CA GLU A 213 -12.58 15.50 -1.71
C GLU A 213 -14.07 15.86 -1.59
N GLU A 214 -14.90 14.91 -1.18
CA GLU A 214 -16.32 15.13 -0.92
C GLU A 214 -16.53 16.12 0.23
N LEU A 215 -15.90 15.90 1.39
CA LEU A 215 -16.03 16.78 2.55
C LEU A 215 -15.53 18.20 2.27
N ASN A 216 -14.43 18.36 1.53
CA ASN A 216 -13.90 19.66 1.13
C ASN A 216 -14.79 20.41 0.14
N SER A 217 -15.61 19.71 -0.64
CA SER A 217 -16.58 20.33 -1.56
C SER A 217 -17.70 21.08 -0.84
N HIS A 218 -18.00 20.65 0.40
CA HIS A 218 -18.98 21.25 1.29
C HIS A 218 -18.38 22.33 2.21
N LEU A 219 -17.07 22.60 2.13
CA LEU A 219 -16.38 23.55 2.99
C LEU A 219 -15.98 24.82 2.23
N PRO A 220 -16.03 26.01 2.87
CA PRO A 220 -15.38 27.21 2.34
C PRO A 220 -13.86 27.06 2.34
N ASN A 221 -13.15 27.89 1.57
CA ASN A 221 -11.69 27.97 1.66
C ASN A 221 -11.27 28.85 2.84
N VAL A 222 -10.04 28.64 3.32
CA VAL A 222 -9.41 29.57 4.26
C VAL A 222 -9.22 30.92 3.55
N GLY A 223 -9.65 32.01 4.20
CA GLY A 223 -9.70 33.35 3.63
C GLY A 223 -11.03 33.73 2.94
N ASP A 224 -11.97 32.79 2.75
CA ASP A 224 -13.29 33.13 2.22
C ASP A 224 -14.11 33.92 3.27
N TYR A 225 -14.94 34.85 2.80
CA TYR A 225 -15.92 35.54 3.64
C TYR A 225 -17.22 34.74 3.71
N VAL A 226 -17.66 34.47 4.94
CA VAL A 226 -18.87 33.70 5.23
C VAL A 226 -19.83 34.50 6.11
N THR A 227 -21.12 34.16 6.03
CA THR A 227 -22.15 34.79 6.87
C THR A 227 -22.58 33.82 7.97
N THR A 228 -22.39 34.23 9.23
CA THR A 228 -22.75 33.43 10.42
C THR A 228 -24.27 33.43 10.65
N PRO A 229 -24.80 32.53 11.51
CA PRO A 229 -26.22 32.51 11.88
C PRO A 229 -26.73 33.84 12.43
N GLU A 230 -25.85 34.56 13.13
CA GLU A 230 -26.09 35.89 13.69
C GLU A 230 -26.08 37.01 12.64
N LYS A 231 -25.95 36.66 11.35
CA LYS A 231 -25.84 37.57 10.19
C LYS A 231 -24.59 38.45 10.21
N LEU A 232 -23.58 38.08 10.99
CA LEU A 232 -22.28 38.73 10.96
C LEU A 232 -21.46 38.18 9.79
N LYS A 233 -20.69 39.06 9.15
CA LYS A 233 -19.72 38.67 8.12
C LYS A 233 -18.38 38.45 8.80
N GLY A 234 -17.73 37.34 8.49
CA GLY A 234 -16.40 37.05 8.99
C GLY A 234 -15.56 36.28 8.00
N GLU A 235 -14.25 36.28 8.24
CA GLU A 235 -13.25 35.62 7.39
C GLU A 235 -12.93 34.24 7.96
N VAL A 236 -12.86 33.23 7.11
CA VAL A 236 -12.50 31.87 7.54
C VAL A 236 -11.02 31.80 7.89
N SER A 237 -10.73 31.53 9.16
CA SER A 237 -9.37 31.35 9.67
C SER A 237 -8.85 29.93 9.50
N SER A 238 -9.68 28.92 9.80
CA SER A 238 -9.32 27.52 9.63
C SER A 238 -10.55 26.64 9.50
N VAL A 239 -10.36 25.48 8.87
CA VAL A 239 -11.41 24.48 8.64
C VAL A 239 -11.00 23.15 9.25
N ASN A 240 -11.93 22.48 9.92
CA ASN A 240 -11.79 21.09 10.35
C ASN A 240 -12.63 20.21 9.42
N VAL A 241 -11.95 19.52 8.50
CA VAL A 241 -12.61 18.78 7.42
C VAL A 241 -13.47 17.62 7.95
N LEU A 242 -12.95 16.86 8.90
CA LEU A 242 -13.64 15.68 9.43
C LEU A 242 -14.83 16.03 10.32
N ARG A 243 -14.72 17.10 11.12
CA ARG A 243 -15.81 17.53 12.01
C ARG A 243 -16.82 18.46 11.32
N GLN A 244 -16.55 18.89 10.09
CA GLN A 244 -17.36 19.89 9.37
C GLN A 244 -17.57 21.16 10.23
N LEU A 245 -16.46 21.66 10.80
CA LEU A 245 -16.43 22.88 11.62
C LEU A 245 -15.55 23.93 10.95
N VAL A 246 -15.96 25.19 11.05
CA VAL A 246 -15.23 26.33 10.48
C VAL A 246 -15.01 27.36 11.57
N LYS A 247 -13.76 27.80 11.73
CA LYS A 247 -13.41 28.93 12.60
C LYS A 247 -13.43 30.21 11.79
N VAL A 248 -14.27 31.14 12.21
CA VAL A 248 -14.51 32.42 11.53
C VAL A 248 -14.04 33.54 12.45
N ILE A 249 -13.23 34.45 11.90
CA ILE A 249 -12.86 35.71 12.54
C ILE A 249 -13.97 36.71 12.26
N VAL A 250 -14.69 37.11 13.29
CA VAL A 250 -15.75 38.11 13.22
C VAL A 250 -15.22 39.41 13.83
N THR A 251 -15.48 40.53 13.17
CA THR A 251 -15.18 41.87 13.71
C THR A 251 -16.44 42.42 14.35
N LEU A 252 -16.36 42.73 15.63
CA LEU A 252 -17.45 43.35 16.40
C LEU A 252 -17.33 44.88 16.37
N ASP A 253 -18.42 45.58 16.71
CA ASP A 253 -18.46 47.05 16.79
C ASP A 253 -17.47 47.54 17.87
N GLY A 254 -16.27 47.95 17.44
CA GLY A 254 -15.15 48.32 18.31
C GLY A 254 -13.76 47.83 17.87
N ASP A 255 -13.61 47.27 16.66
CA ASP A 255 -12.37 46.70 16.12
C ASP A 255 -11.84 45.44 16.87
N GLU A 256 -12.60 44.91 17.82
CA GLU A 256 -12.28 43.63 18.45
C GLU A 256 -12.54 42.46 17.48
N LYS A 257 -11.51 41.62 17.31
CA LYS A 257 -11.58 40.40 16.50
C LYS A 257 -11.80 39.19 17.41
N GLU A 258 -12.92 38.51 17.22
CA GLU A 258 -13.24 37.28 17.95
C GLU A 258 -13.19 36.08 16.99
N ILE A 259 -12.62 34.96 17.44
CA ILE A 259 -12.63 33.70 16.69
C ILE A 259 -13.78 32.85 17.23
N ARG A 260 -14.78 32.60 16.38
CA ARG A 260 -15.92 31.74 16.69
C ARG A 260 -15.92 30.50 15.80
N GLU A 261 -16.35 29.37 16.36
CA GLU A 261 -16.43 28.09 15.65
C GLU A 261 -17.89 27.75 15.35
N TYR A 262 -18.21 27.47 14.09
CA TYR A 262 -19.57 27.16 13.64
C TYR A 262 -19.60 25.85 12.84
N PRO A 263 -20.66 25.04 12.95
CA PRO A 263 -20.95 23.96 12.02
C PRO A 263 -21.21 24.50 10.62
N VAL A 264 -20.68 23.82 9.61
CA VAL A 264 -20.81 24.21 8.18
C VAL A 264 -22.25 24.38 7.75
N ALA A 265 -23.16 23.55 8.27
CA ALA A 265 -24.59 23.60 7.96
C ALA A 265 -25.27 24.92 8.37
N GLU A 266 -24.68 25.66 9.32
CA GLU A 266 -25.23 26.89 9.87
C GLU A 266 -24.70 28.15 9.16
N ILE A 267 -23.65 28.00 8.33
CA ILE A 267 -22.94 29.10 7.69
C ILE A 267 -23.38 29.23 6.23
N LYS A 268 -23.60 30.46 5.77
CA LYS A 268 -23.88 30.72 4.35
C LYS A 268 -22.63 31.21 3.64
N PHE A 269 -22.23 30.49 2.60
CA PHE A 269 -21.10 30.81 1.76
C PHE A 269 -21.40 30.45 0.29
N LYS A 270 -20.60 30.98 -0.64
CA LYS A 270 -20.76 30.65 -2.05
C LYS A 270 -20.18 29.26 -2.31
N PRO A 271 -20.94 28.31 -2.91
CA PRO A 271 -20.42 26.99 -3.21
C PRO A 271 -19.27 27.09 -4.21
N LYS A 272 -18.23 26.26 -4.00
CA LYS A 272 -17.07 26.18 -4.87
C LYS A 272 -17.49 25.80 -6.29
N ARG A 273 -16.97 26.49 -7.30
CA ARG A 273 -17.06 26.02 -8.68
C ARG A 273 -16.07 24.87 -8.87
N LYS A 274 -16.41 23.89 -9.71
CA LYS A 274 -15.56 22.71 -10.00
C LYS A 274 -14.14 23.05 -10.49
N ASN A 275 -13.93 24.29 -10.97
CA ASN A 275 -12.64 24.84 -11.41
C ASN A 275 -11.87 25.63 -10.33
N ASP A 276 -12.42 25.87 -9.14
CA ASP A 276 -11.69 26.43 -7.97
C ASP A 276 -10.96 25.32 -7.18
N ARG A 277 -10.60 24.22 -7.85
CA ARG A 277 -9.83 23.11 -7.26
C ARG A 277 -8.40 23.57 -7.00
N MET A 278 -8.21 24.37 -5.97
CA MET A 278 -6.96 25.02 -5.56
C MET A 278 -6.27 25.70 -6.76
N ASN A 279 -6.26 27.04 -6.80
CA ASN A 279 -5.18 27.74 -7.49
C ASN A 279 -3.88 27.40 -6.74
N ILE A 280 -3.34 26.22 -6.98
CA ILE A 280 -1.97 25.89 -6.64
C ILE A 280 -1.17 26.74 -7.60
N ASP A 281 -0.55 27.78 -7.08
CA ASP A 281 0.33 28.65 -7.87
C ASP A 281 1.39 27.76 -8.56
N ASP A 282 1.75 28.07 -9.80
CA ASP A 282 2.73 27.29 -10.57
C ASP A 282 4.07 27.15 -9.81
N LYS A 283 4.35 28.11 -8.94
CA LYS A 283 5.48 28.08 -8.00
C LYS A 283 5.31 27.02 -6.90
N GLU A 284 4.14 26.96 -6.26
CA GLU A 284 3.84 25.93 -5.27
C GLU A 284 3.86 24.52 -5.90
N LEU A 285 3.38 24.39 -7.15
CA LEU A 285 3.39 23.11 -7.86
C LEU A 285 4.83 22.62 -8.10
N LYS A 286 5.73 23.52 -8.51
CA LYS A 286 7.17 23.21 -8.66
C LYS A 286 7.84 22.86 -7.34
N GLU A 287 7.51 23.57 -6.26
CA GLU A 287 8.03 23.25 -4.92
C GLU A 287 7.56 21.86 -4.45
N LEU A 288 6.31 21.50 -4.73
CA LEU A 288 5.77 20.16 -4.46
C LEU A 288 6.46 19.08 -5.29
N GLU A 289 6.67 19.31 -6.58
CA GLU A 289 7.40 18.39 -7.47
C GLU A 289 8.85 18.19 -7.01
N GLU A 290 9.53 19.25 -6.55
CA GLU A 290 10.87 19.14 -5.97
C GLU A 290 10.89 18.34 -4.67
N LEU A 291 9.90 18.53 -3.80
CA LEU A 291 9.75 17.76 -2.56
C LEU A 291 9.48 16.28 -2.84
N GLU A 292 8.62 15.96 -3.81
CA GLU A 292 8.37 14.59 -4.25
C GLU A 292 9.64 13.94 -4.81
N ARG A 293 10.43 14.70 -5.58
CA ARG A 293 11.69 14.21 -6.14
C ARG A 293 12.76 14.01 -5.08
N LYS A 294 12.76 14.82 -4.02
CA LYS A 294 13.66 14.66 -2.86
C LYS A 294 13.27 13.46 -2.01
N GLU A 295 11.99 13.22 -1.74
CA GLU A 295 11.54 12.00 -1.04
C GLU A 295 11.76 10.73 -1.86
N GLY A 296 11.61 10.79 -3.19
CA GLY A 296 11.98 9.69 -4.07
C GLY A 296 13.48 9.31 -4.00
N LYS A 297 14.32 10.20 -3.45
CA LYS A 297 15.77 10.05 -3.24
C LYS A 297 16.17 10.00 -1.77
N ALA A 298 15.22 10.06 -0.83
CA ALA A 298 15.54 10.04 0.60
C ALA A 298 16.00 8.63 0.99
N HIS A 299 17.28 8.37 0.70
CA HIS A 299 18.05 7.31 1.32
C HIS A 299 18.19 7.65 2.80
N ILE A 300 17.89 6.67 3.64
CA ILE A 300 18.29 6.68 5.03
C ILE A 300 19.82 6.53 4.99
N ASN A 301 20.54 7.65 5.09
CA ASN A 301 21.90 7.60 5.58
C ASN A 301 21.79 7.37 7.09
N ASP A 302 22.06 6.15 7.52
CA ASP A 302 22.34 5.86 8.92
C ASP A 302 23.74 6.42 9.24
N ASP A 303 23.79 7.59 9.88
CA ASP A 303 24.86 7.96 10.81
C ASP A 303 24.42 7.59 12.24
#